data_AF-A0A381TRP6-F1
#
_entry.id   AF-A0A381TRP6-F1
#
_cell.length_a   1.000
_cell.length_b   1.000
_cell.length_c   1.000
_cell.angle_alpha   90.00
_cell.angle_beta   90.00
_cell.angle_gamma   90.00
#
_symmetry.space_group_name_H-M   'P 1'
#
loop_
_entity.id
_entity.type
_entity.pdbx_description
1 polymer ?
#
loop_
_entity_poly.entity_id
_entity_poly.type
_entity_poly.pdbx_seq_one_letter_code
_entity_poly.pdbx_strand_id
1 'polypeptide(L)'
;MDALSQKEWECISTMILELSPPFREAIGIPTGGVKLQNLLNQYGTGERTDPICIVDDVLTTGNSMNEFLQICGCFGSLPNPNTYIGWVVFARNKPPHWCKALFQMPIQNGWKTIGGPGYNYK
;
A
#
# COMPACT_ATOMS: atom_id res chain seq x y z
N MET A 1 -0.13 -0.60 22.19
CA MET A 1 1.13 -1.16 21.66
C MET A 1 0.92 -1.34 20.17
N ASP A 2 1.82 -0.80 19.35
CA ASP A 2 1.77 -1.01 17.91
C ASP A 2 2.15 -2.46 17.57
N ALA A 3 1.58 -3.00 16.50
CA ALA A 3 1.89 -4.36 16.05
C ALA A 3 3.32 -4.52 15.50
N LEU A 4 3.92 -3.41 15.04
CA LEU A 4 5.27 -3.33 14.53
C LEU A 4 6.06 -2.27 15.32
N SER A 5 7.28 -2.64 15.72
CA SER A 5 8.27 -1.77 16.31
C SER A 5 8.85 -0.78 15.29
N GLN A 6 9.50 0.28 15.79
CA GLN A 6 10.17 1.27 14.94
C GLN A 6 11.20 0.65 14.00
N LYS A 7 12.01 -0.31 14.48
CA LYS A 7 13.03 -0.98 13.65
C LYS A 7 12.41 -1.84 12.54
N GLU A 8 11.26 -2.45 12.80
CA GLU A 8 10.53 -3.19 11.77
C GLU A 8 9.99 -2.25 10.69
N TRP A 9 9.48 -1.07 11.09
CA TRP A 9 9.08 -0.03 10.14
C TRP A 9 10.24 0.49 9.28
N GLU A 10 11.41 0.71 9.88
CA GLU A 10 12.63 1.11 9.16
C GLU A 10 13.05 0.04 8.14
N CYS A 11 13.06 -1.24 8.55
CA CYS A 11 13.33 -2.36 7.67
C CYS A 11 12.33 -2.42 6.48
N ILE A 12 11.03 -2.31 6.77
CA ILE A 12 9.97 -2.27 5.75
C ILE A 12 10.19 -1.10 4.78
N SER A 13 10.54 0.09 5.30
CA SER A 13 10.84 1.26 4.48
C SER A 13 12.02 0.99 3.54
N THR A 14 13.11 0.38 4.03
CA THR A 14 14.25 0.00 3.20
C THR A 14 13.84 -0.96 2.08
N MET A 15 13.04 -1.99 2.39
CA MET A 15 12.56 -2.95 1.38
C MET A 15 11.73 -2.26 0.30
N ILE A 16 10.85 -1.32 0.67
CA ILE A 16 10.04 -0.56 -0.30
C ILE A 16 10.95 0.33 -1.16
N LEU A 17 11.93 1.02 -0.57
CA LEU A 17 12.86 1.89 -1.31
C LEU A 17 13.68 1.12 -2.36
N GLU A 18 14.12 -0.09 -2.05
CA GLU A 18 14.85 -0.95 -2.99
C GLU A 18 14.00 -1.40 -4.20
N LEU A 19 12.68 -1.49 -4.01
CA LEU A 19 11.74 -1.98 -5.03
C LEU A 19 10.97 -0.87 -5.76
N SER A 20 10.97 0.33 -5.19
CA SER A 20 10.23 1.47 -5.71
C SER A 20 11.05 2.20 -6.79
N PRO A 21 10.43 2.70 -7.87
CA PRO A 21 11.04 3.77 -8.62
C PRO A 21 11.18 5.03 -7.74
N PRO A 22 12.01 6.01 -8.15
CA PRO A 22 12.06 7.32 -7.52
C PRO A 22 10.68 7.98 -7.42
N PHE A 23 10.47 8.74 -6.35
CA PHE A 23 9.23 9.47 -6.10
C PHE A 23 9.55 10.81 -5.44
N ARG A 24 8.68 11.80 -5.69
CA ARG A 24 8.83 13.16 -5.17
C ARG A 24 8.71 13.20 -3.65
N GLU A 25 7.58 12.70 -3.17
CA GLU A 25 7.19 12.66 -1.76
C GLU A 25 6.21 11.50 -1.55
N ALA A 26 6.18 10.98 -0.33
CA ALA A 26 5.19 10.03 0.13
C ALA A 26 4.02 10.75 0.81
N ILE A 27 2.80 10.27 0.57
CA ILE A 27 1.56 10.70 1.23
C ILE A 27 0.89 9.46 1.83
N GLY A 28 0.78 9.44 3.15
CA GLY A 28 0.18 8.36 3.91
C GLY A 28 -1.32 8.54 4.07
N ILE A 29 -2.08 7.46 3.87
CA ILE A 29 -3.50 7.41 4.19
C ILE A 29 -3.66 7.45 5.72
N PRO A 30 -4.38 8.42 6.29
CA PRO A 30 -4.58 8.48 7.73
C PRO A 30 -5.43 7.30 8.24
N THR A 31 -5.06 6.65 9.35
CA THR A 31 -3.86 6.84 10.18
C THR A 31 -2.74 5.83 9.89
N GLY A 32 -3.03 4.74 9.17
CA GLY A 32 -2.12 3.62 8.95
C GLY A 32 -0.85 3.99 8.18
N GLY A 33 -0.97 4.83 7.16
CA GLY A 33 0.14 5.23 6.29
C GLY A 33 1.11 6.26 6.88
N VAL A 34 0.78 6.93 7.99
CA VAL A 34 1.56 8.10 8.48
C VAL A 34 2.99 7.74 8.88
N LYS A 35 3.18 6.59 9.55
CA LYS A 35 4.53 6.15 9.95
C LYS A 35 5.40 5.86 8.74
N LEU A 36 4.84 5.14 7.77
CA LEU A 36 5.54 4.81 6.53
C LEU A 36 5.84 6.04 5.70
N GLN A 37 4.90 6.99 5.61
CA GLN A 37 5.11 8.31 4.99
C GLN A 37 6.35 8.99 5.58
N ASN A 38 6.44 9.10 6.90
CA ASN A 38 7.53 9.83 7.56
C ASN A 38 8.90 9.20 7.33
N LEU A 39 8.96 7.87 7.21
CA LEU A 39 10.19 7.16 6.88
C LEU A 39 10.59 7.35 5.42
N LEU A 40 9.66 7.17 4.49
CA LEU A 40 9.91 7.29 3.06
C LEU A 40 10.26 8.72 2.64
N ASN A 41 9.68 9.73 3.29
CA ASN A 41 9.96 11.14 2.99
C ASN A 41 11.40 11.58 3.33
N GLN A 42 12.18 10.75 4.03
CA GLN A 42 13.63 10.99 4.19
C GLN A 42 14.40 10.76 2.88
N TYR A 43 13.79 10.11 1.89
CA TYR A 43 14.40 9.70 0.63
C TYR A 43 13.65 10.22 -0.61
N GLY A 44 12.61 11.03 -0.43
CA GLY A 44 11.89 11.66 -1.54
C GLY A 44 12.82 12.58 -2.34
N THR A 45 12.69 12.58 -3.66
CA THR A 45 13.55 13.36 -4.54
C THR A 45 13.25 14.86 -4.50
N GLY A 46 12.02 15.24 -4.14
CA GLY A 46 11.52 16.61 -4.23
C GLY A 46 11.26 17.11 -5.66
N GLU A 47 11.60 16.31 -6.69
CA GLU A 47 11.46 16.70 -8.08
C GLU A 47 10.00 16.67 -8.55
N ARG A 48 9.55 17.74 -9.21
CA ARG A 48 8.16 17.85 -9.68
C ARG A 48 7.80 16.88 -10.79
N THR A 49 8.80 16.34 -11.49
CA THR A 49 8.65 15.35 -12.56
C THR A 49 8.45 13.94 -12.02
N ASP A 50 8.84 13.69 -10.77
CA ASP A 50 8.68 12.38 -10.14
C ASP A 50 7.28 12.20 -9.56
N PRO A 51 6.76 10.96 -9.54
CA PRO A 51 5.42 10.68 -9.05
C PRO A 51 5.32 10.91 -7.54
N ILE A 52 4.10 11.16 -7.05
CA ILE A 52 3.79 11.05 -5.62
C ILE A 52 3.64 9.58 -5.24
N CYS A 53 4.19 9.17 -4.10
CA CYS A 53 4.04 7.82 -3.56
C CYS A 53 2.93 7.77 -2.50
N ILE A 54 1.80 7.15 -2.81
CA ILE A 54 0.69 7.02 -1.86
C ILE A 54 0.87 5.74 -1.06
N VAL A 55 0.83 5.84 0.27
CA VAL A 55 1.17 4.74 1.16
C VAL A 55 0.14 4.44 2.24
N ASP A 56 0.00 3.15 2.56
CA ASP A 56 -0.81 2.69 3.69
C ASP A 56 -0.18 1.46 4.35
N ASP A 57 -0.56 1.15 5.59
CA ASP A 57 -0.06 -0.05 6.26
C ASP A 57 -0.79 -1.31 5.78
N VAL A 58 -2.12 -1.26 5.66
CA VAL A 58 -2.95 -2.41 5.32
C VAL A 58 -4.04 -2.06 4.31
N LEU A 59 -3.94 -2.62 3.11
CA LEU A 59 -5.04 -2.62 2.16
C LEU A 59 -6.03 -3.74 2.47
N THR A 60 -7.24 -3.37 2.89
CA THR A 60 -8.32 -4.31 3.18
C THR A 60 -9.26 -4.45 1.99
N THR A 61 -10.12 -3.47 1.74
CA THR A 61 -10.89 -3.33 0.50
C THR A 61 -10.14 -2.38 -0.42
N GLY A 62 -10.04 -2.68 -1.73
CA GLY A 62 -9.40 -1.78 -2.69
C GLY A 62 -10.04 -0.38 -2.79
N ASN A 63 -11.11 -0.15 -2.03
CA ASN A 63 -11.80 1.12 -1.89
C ASN A 63 -10.95 2.16 -1.16
N SER A 64 -10.21 1.84 -0.09
CA SER A 64 -9.52 2.88 0.70
C SER A 64 -8.52 3.69 -0.14
N MET A 65 -7.76 3.01 -1.01
CA MET A 65 -6.81 3.68 -1.89
C MET A 65 -7.53 4.54 -2.95
N ASN A 66 -8.56 4.02 -3.62
CA ASN A 66 -9.29 4.76 -4.65
C ASN A 66 -10.14 5.90 -4.06
N GLU A 67 -10.70 5.72 -2.87
CA GLU A 67 -11.40 6.76 -2.11
C GLU A 67 -10.41 7.83 -1.66
N PHE A 68 -9.20 7.46 -1.24
CA PHE A 68 -8.14 8.41 -0.92
C PHE A 68 -7.73 9.25 -2.14
N LEU A 69 -7.60 8.62 -3.32
CA LEU A 69 -7.41 9.32 -4.58
C LEU A 69 -8.53 10.37 -4.81
N GLN A 70 -9.80 10.00 -4.59
CA GLN A 70 -10.94 10.92 -4.75
C GLN A 70 -10.94 12.06 -3.72
N ILE A 71 -10.67 11.76 -2.45
CA ILE A 71 -10.71 12.71 -1.33
C ILE A 71 -9.57 13.73 -1.41
N CYS A 72 -8.37 13.31 -1.78
CA CYS A 72 -7.22 14.21 -1.86
C CYS A 72 -7.31 15.21 -3.02
N GLY A 73 -8.37 15.19 -3.84
CA GLY A 73 -8.55 16.12 -4.95
C GLY A 73 -7.49 16.00 -6.05
N CYS A 74 -6.56 15.04 -5.93
CA CYS A 74 -5.49 14.80 -6.88
C CYS A 74 -6.05 14.46 -8.27
N PHE A 75 -7.30 14.00 -8.38
CA PHE A 75 -7.88 13.47 -9.61
C PHE A 75 -8.86 14.41 -10.30
N GLY A 76 -9.05 15.63 -9.80
CA GLY A 76 -9.89 16.62 -10.48
C GLY A 76 -9.44 16.91 -11.92
N SER A 77 -8.13 16.75 -12.22
CA SER A 77 -7.54 16.93 -13.55
C SER A 77 -6.11 16.33 -13.65
N LEU A 78 -5.88 15.04 -13.41
CA LEU A 78 -4.57 14.42 -13.75
C LEU A 78 -4.68 13.52 -14.98
N PRO A 79 -4.17 13.98 -16.15
CA PRO A 79 -4.26 13.23 -17.40
C PRO A 79 -3.15 12.17 -17.59
N ASN A 80 -2.24 11.98 -16.63
CA ASN A 80 -1.02 11.21 -16.87
C ASN A 80 -0.78 10.08 -15.84
N PRO A 81 -0.63 8.81 -16.27
CA PRO A 81 -0.31 7.67 -15.40
C PRO A 81 1.05 7.77 -14.67
N ASN A 82 1.92 8.73 -15.02
CA ASN A 82 3.20 8.97 -14.34
C ASN A 82 3.09 9.90 -13.12
N THR A 83 1.87 10.26 -12.68
CA THR A 83 1.68 11.27 -11.63
C THR A 83 1.70 10.69 -10.21
N TYR A 84 1.48 9.38 -10.07
CA TYR A 84 1.48 8.71 -8.77
C TYR A 84 1.87 7.23 -8.89
N ILE A 85 2.37 6.70 -7.78
CA ILE A 85 2.57 5.28 -7.53
C ILE A 85 1.95 4.94 -6.16
N GLY A 86 1.66 3.67 -5.90
CA GLY A 86 1.13 3.23 -4.61
C GLY A 86 1.96 2.12 -3.98
N TRP A 87 2.11 2.16 -2.65
CA TRP A 87 2.67 1.07 -1.86
C TRP A 87 1.85 0.80 -0.60
N VAL A 88 1.57 -0.47 -0.33
CA VAL A 88 1.02 -0.91 0.96
C VAL A 88 1.91 -1.98 1.57
N VAL A 89 2.04 -1.99 2.90
CA VAL A 89 2.84 -3.03 3.56
C VAL A 89 2.17 -4.39 3.44
N PHE A 90 0.89 -4.46 3.81
CA PHE A 90 0.10 -5.69 3.73
C PHE A 90 -1.12 -5.49 2.85
N ALA A 91 -1.44 -6.47 2.01
CA ALA A 91 -2.68 -6.49 1.24
C ALA A 91 -3.47 -7.76 1.51
N ARG A 92 -4.70 -7.62 2.01
CA ARG A 92 -5.63 -8.76 2.20
C ARG A 92 -6.25 -9.22 0.88
N ASN A 93 -6.48 -8.27 -0.02
CA ASN A 93 -6.99 -8.49 -1.36
C ASN A 93 -5.97 -7.98 -2.39
N LYS A 94 -6.14 -8.35 -3.65
CA LYS A 94 -5.29 -7.84 -4.73
C LYS A 94 -5.39 -6.31 -4.82
N PRO A 95 -4.27 -5.57 -4.73
CA PRO A 95 -4.28 -4.12 -4.90
C PRO A 95 -4.71 -3.67 -6.31
N PRO A 96 -5.13 -2.41 -6.46
CA PRO A 96 -5.24 -1.77 -7.78
C PRO A 96 -3.92 -1.88 -8.56
N HIS A 97 -3.99 -1.93 -9.89
CA HIS A 97 -2.81 -2.15 -10.76
C HIS A 97 -1.67 -1.12 -10.61
N TRP A 98 -1.96 0.09 -10.12
CA TRP A 98 -0.98 1.15 -9.87
C TRP A 98 -0.34 1.07 -8.47
N CYS A 99 -0.86 0.22 -7.60
CA CYS A 99 -0.41 0.05 -6.22
C CYS A 99 0.24 -1.33 -6.03
N LYS A 100 1.42 -1.35 -5.40
CA LYS A 100 2.15 -2.58 -5.05
C LYS A 100 1.93 -2.91 -3.57
N ALA A 101 1.92 -4.20 -3.26
CA ALA A 101 1.95 -4.67 -1.88
C ALA A 101 3.33 -5.28 -1.59
N LEU A 102 3.93 -4.93 -0.45
CA LEU A 102 5.16 -5.60 0.01
C LEU A 102 4.86 -7.05 0.39
N PHE A 103 3.75 -7.27 1.09
CA PHE A 103 3.26 -8.60 1.47
C PHE A 103 1.81 -8.79 1.04
N GLN A 104 1.60 -9.65 0.04
CA GLN A 104 0.27 -10.09 -0.37
C GLN A 104 -0.16 -11.29 0.49
N MET A 105 -1.24 -11.14 1.25
CA MET A 105 -1.85 -12.26 1.98
C MET A 105 -2.47 -13.27 1.00
N PRO A 106 -2.64 -14.55 1.40
CA PRO A 106 -3.28 -15.56 0.56
C PRO A 106 -4.68 -15.09 0.14
N ILE A 107 -4.87 -14.99 -1.17
CA ILE A 107 -6.19 -14.68 -1.75
C ILE A 107 -7.06 -15.93 -1.55
N GLN A 108 -8.23 -15.79 -0.91
CA GLN A 108 -9.15 -16.89 -0.59
C GLN A 108 -9.78 -17.61 -1.79
N ASN A 109 -9.25 -17.43 -3.00
CA ASN A 109 -9.72 -18.13 -4.18
C ASN A 109 -9.15 -19.54 -4.22
N GLY A 110 -9.75 -20.48 -3.47
CA GLY A 110 -9.46 -21.91 -3.61
C GLY A 110 -9.28 -22.70 -2.32
N TRP A 111 -9.31 -22.06 -1.15
CA TRP A 111 -9.37 -22.80 0.11
C TRP A 111 -10.81 -23.29 0.31
N LYS A 112 -11.07 -24.57 0.00
CA LYS A 112 -12.23 -25.25 0.58
C LYS A 112 -12.01 -25.23 2.09
N THR A 113 -12.91 -24.59 2.82
CA THR A 113 -12.91 -24.65 4.28
C THR A 113 -12.96 -26.13 4.69
N ILE A 114 -11.94 -26.58 5.41
CA ILE A 114 -12.04 -27.82 6.18
C ILE A 114 -13.18 -27.59 7.19
N GLY A 115 -14.29 -28.31 7.01
CA GLY A 115 -15.53 -28.16 7.79
C GLY A 115 -16.70 -27.47 7.08
N GLY A 116 -16.57 -27.06 5.81
CA GLY A 116 -17.73 -26.66 5.01
C GLY A 116 -18.66 -27.84 4.71
N PRO A 117 -19.96 -27.62 4.44
CA PRO A 117 -20.91 -28.69 4.16
C PRO A 117 -20.43 -29.50 2.94
N GLY A 118 -19.95 -30.72 3.19
CA GLY A 118 -19.36 -31.58 2.17
C GLY A 118 -18.15 -32.41 2.61
N TYR A 119 -17.57 -32.18 3.80
CA TYR A 119 -16.57 -33.07 4.37
C TYR A 119 -17.18 -34.01 5.40
N ASN A 120 -17.31 -35.30 5.04
CA ASN A 120 -17.52 -36.37 6.00
C ASN A 120 -16.15 -36.73 6.59
N TYR A 121 -15.99 -36.57 7.91
CA TYR A 121 -14.83 -37.08 8.63
C TYR A 121 -14.87 -38.62 8.59
N LYS A 122 -13.79 -39.23 8.09
CA LYS A 122 -13.53 -40.66 8.27
C LYS A 122 -12.81 -40.88 9.59
#